data_AF-A0A0Q5L8N2-F1
#
_entry.id   AF-A0A0Q5L8N2-F1
#
_cell.length_a   1.000
_cell.length_b   1.000
_cell.length_c   1.000
_cell.angle_alpha   90.00
_cell.angle_beta   90.00
_cell.angle_gamma   90.00
#
_symmetry.space_group_name_H-M   'P 1'
#
loop_
_entity.id
_entity.type
_entity.pdbx_description
1 polymer ?
#
loop_
_entity_poly.entity_id
_entity_poly.type
_entity_poly.pdbx_seq_one_letter_code
_entity_poly.pdbx_strand_id
1 'polypeptide(L)'
;MATAIRTLSYDEGRGSSILMQMGAKSGMQWRSFYIPFASEMPPGTHAFGSSLHGLAFGEGGSMFLMPLDFGPDGRKVSYEDWWAGEPVVQFSDGHVTRKQLVLGLANQDGGAHVDLPGRHITSLFESSPTFVRENHAELQGEDQVAHQRDLLHVQMRTVANEVLHSLGSVTV
;
A
#
# COMPACT_ATOMS: atom_id res chain seq x y z
N MET A 1 12.73 -1.91 -2.52
CA MET A 1 11.73 -3.01 -2.41
C MET A 1 10.76 -3.02 -3.58
N ALA A 2 10.26 -1.85 -3.99
CA ALA A 2 9.29 -1.72 -5.06
C ALA A 2 9.78 -2.30 -6.40
N THR A 3 11.07 -2.14 -6.72
CA THR A 3 11.68 -2.74 -7.92
C THR A 3 11.55 -4.26 -7.95
N ALA A 4 11.78 -4.95 -6.83
CA ALA A 4 11.66 -6.40 -6.76
C ALA A 4 10.21 -6.85 -7.02
N ILE A 5 9.22 -6.17 -6.42
CA ILE A 5 7.80 -6.48 -6.64
C ILE A 5 7.43 -6.23 -8.11
N ARG A 6 7.86 -5.10 -8.68
CA ARG A 6 7.68 -4.81 -10.11
C ARG A 6 8.26 -5.92 -10.98
N THR A 7 9.50 -6.33 -10.75
CA THR A 7 10.14 -7.42 -11.52
C THR A 7 9.40 -8.75 -11.37
N LEU A 8 8.88 -9.04 -10.18
CA LEU A 8 8.15 -10.28 -9.91
C LEU A 8 6.77 -10.33 -10.58
N SER A 9 6.03 -9.22 -10.61
CA SER A 9 4.60 -9.25 -10.93
C SER A 9 4.14 -8.33 -12.06
N TYR A 10 4.92 -7.34 -12.49
CA TYR A 10 4.45 -6.35 -13.46
C TYR A 10 4.72 -6.77 -14.92
N ASP A 11 3.65 -6.88 -15.71
CA ASP A 11 3.70 -7.15 -17.15
C ASP A 11 3.18 -5.92 -17.90
N GLU A 12 4.04 -5.20 -18.61
CA GLU A 12 3.61 -4.14 -19.53
C GLU A 12 4.70 -3.84 -20.58
N GLY A 13 4.28 -3.38 -21.76
CA GLY A 13 5.19 -3.10 -22.88
C GLY A 13 5.85 -4.37 -23.43
N ARG A 14 7.19 -4.38 -23.46
CA ARG A 14 7.99 -5.53 -23.93
C ARG A 14 8.51 -6.43 -22.79
N GLY A 15 8.20 -6.10 -21.54
CA GLY A 15 8.68 -6.83 -20.37
C GLY A 15 7.66 -7.85 -19.89
N SER A 16 8.13 -9.06 -19.56
CA SER A 16 7.36 -10.06 -18.82
C SER A 16 7.95 -10.25 -17.43
N SER A 17 7.09 -10.24 -16.43
CA SER A 17 7.42 -10.52 -15.04
C SER A 17 7.89 -11.96 -14.84
N ILE A 18 8.62 -12.20 -13.75
CA ILE A 18 9.08 -13.55 -13.40
C ILE A 18 7.88 -14.51 -13.26
N LEU A 19 6.81 -14.08 -12.58
CA LEU A 19 5.63 -14.93 -12.36
C LEU A 19 4.89 -15.26 -13.66
N MET A 20 4.89 -14.36 -14.64
CA MET A 20 4.33 -14.62 -15.96
C MET A 20 5.20 -15.63 -16.73
N GLN A 21 6.52 -15.47 -16.71
CA GLN A 21 7.46 -16.39 -17.36
C GLN A 21 7.38 -17.81 -16.79
N MET A 22 7.07 -17.94 -15.50
CA MET A 22 6.85 -19.22 -14.82
C MET A 22 5.44 -19.81 -15.04
N GLY A 23 4.54 -19.08 -15.70
CA GLY A 23 3.14 -19.49 -15.87
C GLY A 23 2.34 -19.54 -14.56
N ALA A 24 2.87 -19.01 -13.46
CA ALA A 24 2.27 -19.10 -12.13
C ALA A 24 1.26 -17.97 -11.85
N LYS A 25 1.38 -16.83 -12.55
CA LYS A 25 0.68 -15.60 -12.20
C LYS A 25 -0.85 -15.71 -12.22
N SER A 26 -1.41 -16.37 -13.24
CA SER A 26 -2.86 -16.54 -13.41
C SER A 26 -3.46 -17.63 -12.51
N GLY A 27 -2.66 -18.59 -12.06
CA GLY A 27 -3.09 -19.67 -11.17
C GLY A 27 -2.96 -19.34 -9.67
N MET A 28 -2.20 -18.30 -9.33
CA MET A 28 -1.96 -17.90 -7.95
C MET A 28 -3.12 -17.06 -7.40
N GLN A 29 -3.47 -17.29 -6.14
CA GLN A 29 -4.34 -16.40 -5.38
C GLN A 29 -3.49 -15.40 -4.61
N TRP A 30 -3.79 -14.12 -4.75
CA TRP A 30 -3.05 -13.06 -4.09
C TRP A 30 -3.63 -12.79 -2.70
N ARG A 31 -2.76 -12.64 -1.72
CA ARG A 31 -3.13 -12.27 -0.36
C ARG A 31 -3.27 -10.75 -0.29
N SER A 32 -4.41 -10.30 0.20
CA SER A 32 -4.67 -8.89 0.50
C SER A 32 -5.00 -8.76 1.97
N PHE A 33 -4.23 -7.92 2.66
CA PHE A 33 -4.49 -7.51 4.04
C PHE A 33 -5.19 -6.15 4.09
N TYR A 34 -6.01 -5.87 3.06
CA TYR A 34 -6.79 -4.64 2.95
C TYR A 34 -7.56 -4.34 4.24
N ILE A 35 -7.30 -3.16 4.80
CA ILE A 35 -8.07 -2.57 5.88
C ILE A 35 -9.18 -1.70 5.25
N PRO A 36 -10.46 -1.91 5.58
CA PRO A 36 -11.54 -1.06 5.08
C PRO A 36 -11.33 0.41 5.48
N PHE A 37 -11.69 1.35 4.61
CA PHE A 37 -11.70 2.77 4.98
C PHE A 37 -12.81 3.06 5.98
N ALA A 38 -12.73 4.19 6.68
CA ALA A 38 -13.73 4.57 7.69
C ALA A 38 -15.18 4.58 7.14
N SER A 39 -15.36 4.90 5.85
CA SER A 39 -16.65 4.85 5.14
C SER A 39 -17.22 3.43 4.96
N GLU A 40 -16.36 2.41 5.06
CA GLU A 40 -16.70 0.99 4.90
C GLU A 40 -16.78 0.24 6.24
N MET A 41 -16.42 0.89 7.35
CA MET A 41 -16.41 0.29 8.68
C MET A 41 -17.78 0.34 9.36
N PRO A 42 -18.04 -0.55 10.34
CA PRO A 42 -19.28 -0.51 11.12
C PRO A 42 -19.50 0.84 11.83
N PRO A 43 -20.76 1.29 12.01
CA PRO A 43 -21.08 2.52 12.73
C PRO A 43 -20.41 2.57 14.12
N GLY A 44 -19.85 3.72 14.48
CA GLY A 44 -19.14 3.92 15.75
C GLY A 44 -17.65 3.54 15.72
N THR A 45 -17.14 3.00 14.61
CA THR A 45 -15.71 2.78 14.42
C THR A 45 -15.07 4.00 13.78
N HIS A 46 -14.02 4.53 14.38
CA HIS A 46 -13.23 5.62 13.80
C HIS A 46 -11.85 5.09 13.43
N ALA A 47 -11.44 5.25 12.18
CA ALA A 47 -10.11 4.83 11.72
C ALA A 47 -9.42 5.95 10.94
N PHE A 48 -8.10 6.03 11.14
CA PHE A 48 -7.21 6.97 10.46
C PHE A 48 -6.08 6.17 9.80
N GLY A 49 -5.73 6.51 8.57
CA GLY A 49 -4.65 5.87 7.83
C GLY A 49 -5.08 5.46 6.43
N SER A 50 -4.50 4.36 5.96
CA SER A 50 -4.70 3.82 4.62
C SER A 50 -5.25 2.39 4.71
N SER A 51 -5.53 1.75 3.57
CA SER A 51 -5.94 0.34 3.59
C SER A 51 -4.77 -0.65 3.82
N LEU A 52 -3.56 -0.13 4.05
CA LEU A 52 -2.34 -0.92 4.30
C LEU A 52 -1.75 -0.71 5.71
N HIS A 53 -2.19 0.34 6.41
CA HIS A 53 -1.90 0.59 7.82
C HIS A 53 -2.90 1.59 8.40
N GLY A 54 -3.14 1.57 9.71
CA GLY A 54 -3.94 2.61 10.35
C GLY A 54 -3.97 2.55 11.86
N LEU A 55 -4.70 3.48 12.44
CA LEU A 55 -5.07 3.51 13.85
C LEU A 55 -6.60 3.51 13.90
N ALA A 56 -7.17 2.55 14.63
CA ALA A 56 -8.61 2.50 14.86
C ALA A 56 -8.94 2.76 16.34
N PHE A 57 -10.08 3.37 16.57
CA PHE A 57 -10.64 3.69 17.87
C PHE A 57 -12.03 3.07 17.98
N GLY A 58 -12.27 2.35 19.06
CA GLY A 58 -13.57 1.78 19.39
C GLY A 58 -13.76 1.67 20.90
N GLU A 59 -14.85 1.00 21.31
CA GLU A 59 -15.23 0.84 22.72
C GLU A 59 -14.14 0.15 23.56
N GLY A 60 -13.30 -0.69 22.93
CA GLY A 60 -12.15 -1.35 23.56
C GLY A 60 -10.85 -0.55 23.59
N GLY A 61 -10.87 0.73 23.20
CA GLY A 61 -9.69 1.60 23.13
C GLY A 61 -9.12 1.75 21.72
N SER A 62 -7.87 2.22 21.64
CA SER A 62 -7.15 2.43 20.38
C SER A 62 -6.35 1.18 19.97
N MET A 63 -6.38 0.81 18.70
CA MET A 63 -5.60 -0.29 18.14
C MET A 63 -4.82 0.14 16.90
N PHE A 64 -3.56 -0.29 16.82
CA PHE A 64 -2.78 -0.12 15.61
C PHE A 64 -3.09 -1.26 14.63
N LEU A 65 -3.54 -0.90 13.43
CA LEU A 65 -3.86 -1.79 12.34
C LEU A 65 -2.67 -1.86 11.40
N MET A 66 -1.79 -2.83 11.61
CA MET A 66 -0.69 -3.11 10.70
C MET A 66 -0.63 -4.62 10.49
N PRO A 67 -1.42 -5.14 9.53
CA PRO A 67 -1.54 -6.57 9.26
C PRO A 67 -0.28 -7.04 8.53
N LEU A 68 0.82 -7.08 9.29
CA LEU A 68 1.97 -7.92 9.01
C LEU A 68 1.64 -9.33 9.52
N ASP A 69 2.60 -10.25 9.56
CA ASP A 69 2.45 -11.67 9.95
C ASP A 69 1.62 -11.98 11.22
N PHE A 70 1.26 -10.95 11.99
CA PHE A 70 0.38 -10.99 13.15
C PHE A 70 -0.99 -10.37 12.79
N GLY A 71 -1.99 -11.21 12.53
CA GLY A 71 -3.34 -10.75 12.19
C GLY A 71 -4.22 -11.82 11.54
N PRO A 72 -5.46 -11.47 11.16
CA PRO A 72 -6.32 -12.36 10.35
C PRO A 72 -5.63 -12.72 9.04
N ASP A 73 -5.86 -13.94 8.51
CA ASP A 73 -5.12 -14.58 7.39
C ASP A 73 -5.13 -13.85 6.03
N GLY A 74 -5.62 -12.62 5.97
CA GLY A 74 -5.82 -11.85 4.75
C GLY A 74 -6.84 -12.51 3.83
N ARG A 75 -7.48 -11.73 2.97
CA ARG A 75 -8.36 -12.28 1.93
C ARG A 75 -7.52 -12.79 0.77
N LYS A 76 -8.04 -13.80 0.06
CA LYS A 76 -7.52 -14.27 -1.23
C LYS A 76 -8.28 -13.56 -2.35
N VAL A 77 -7.56 -12.95 -3.28
CA VAL A 77 -8.11 -12.16 -4.39
C VAL A 77 -7.37 -12.45 -5.70
N SER A 78 -7.94 -12.01 -6.83
CA SER A 78 -7.27 -12.06 -8.13
C SER A 78 -6.05 -11.11 -8.17
N TYR A 79 -5.15 -11.31 -9.14
CA TYR A 79 -4.04 -10.38 -9.34
C TYR A 79 -4.55 -8.98 -9.67
N GLU A 80 -5.56 -8.90 -10.54
CA GLU A 80 -6.14 -7.65 -11.02
C GLU A 80 -6.75 -6.85 -9.86
N ASP A 81 -7.51 -7.51 -8.98
CA ASP A 81 -8.10 -6.89 -7.80
C ASP A 81 -7.00 -6.41 -6.83
N TRP A 82 -6.02 -7.27 -6.51
CA TRP A 82 -4.92 -6.91 -5.61
C TRP A 82 -4.08 -5.75 -6.15
N TRP A 83 -3.71 -5.80 -7.43
CA TRP A 83 -2.76 -4.90 -8.06
C TRP A 83 -3.38 -3.55 -8.42
N ALA A 84 -4.56 -3.56 -9.05
CA ALA A 84 -5.16 -2.37 -9.65
C ALA A 84 -6.62 -2.12 -9.24
N GLY A 85 -7.29 -3.05 -8.56
CA GLY A 85 -8.68 -2.87 -8.13
C GLY A 85 -8.80 -2.22 -6.75
N GLU A 86 -8.01 -2.68 -5.78
CA GLU A 86 -8.13 -2.23 -4.39
C GLU A 86 -7.49 -0.85 -4.15
N PRO A 87 -8.23 0.13 -3.59
CA PRO A 87 -7.66 1.42 -3.20
C PRO A 87 -6.74 1.26 -1.98
N VAL A 88 -5.49 1.69 -2.09
CA VAL A 88 -4.53 1.76 -0.97
C VAL A 88 -4.66 3.03 -0.16
N VAL A 89 -4.97 4.16 -0.81
CA VAL A 89 -5.26 5.45 -0.19
C VAL A 89 -6.40 6.11 -0.95
N GLN A 90 -7.35 6.73 -0.24
CA GLN A 90 -8.48 7.46 -0.83
C GLN A 90 -8.36 8.96 -0.57
N PHE A 91 -8.75 9.75 -1.56
CA PHE A 91 -8.87 11.21 -1.52
C PHE A 91 -10.30 11.62 -1.91
N SER A 92 -10.62 12.90 -1.79
CA SER A 92 -11.93 13.42 -2.18
C SER A 92 -12.25 13.23 -3.68
N ASP A 93 -11.24 13.21 -4.54
CA ASP A 93 -11.38 13.17 -6.00
C ASP A 93 -10.81 11.90 -6.65
N GLY A 94 -10.37 10.91 -5.86
CA GLY A 94 -9.79 9.69 -6.40
C GLY A 94 -9.15 8.78 -5.36
N HIS A 95 -8.35 7.83 -5.84
CA HIS A 95 -7.60 6.92 -4.98
C HIS A 95 -6.30 6.51 -5.68
N VAL A 96 -5.40 5.92 -4.90
CA VAL A 96 -4.22 5.23 -5.39
C VAL A 96 -4.33 3.74 -5.13
N THR A 97 -3.76 2.92 -6.02
CA THR A 97 -3.70 1.46 -5.97
C THR A 97 -2.28 0.96 -5.70
N ARG A 98 -2.12 -0.35 -5.44
CA ARG A 98 -0.80 -0.97 -5.30
C ARG A 98 0.05 -0.81 -6.56
N LYS A 99 -0.54 -0.92 -7.76
CA LYS A 99 0.13 -0.67 -9.05
C LYS A 99 0.80 0.68 -9.06
N GLN A 100 0.04 1.73 -8.76
CA GLN A 100 0.52 3.10 -8.79
C GLN A 100 1.58 3.35 -7.70
N LEU A 101 1.38 2.85 -6.48
CA LEU A 101 2.35 2.93 -5.39
C LEU A 101 3.68 2.25 -5.76
N VAL A 102 3.63 1.00 -6.20
CA VAL A 102 4.84 0.22 -6.54
C VAL A 102 5.54 0.79 -7.76
N LEU A 103 4.83 1.15 -8.83
CA LEU A 103 5.46 1.74 -10.02
C LEU A 103 6.07 3.12 -9.71
N GLY A 104 5.39 3.93 -8.91
CA GLY A 104 5.90 5.21 -8.47
C GLY A 104 7.22 5.09 -7.71
N LEU A 105 7.28 4.17 -6.75
CA LEU A 105 8.47 3.94 -5.93
C LEU A 105 9.59 3.17 -6.66
N ALA A 106 9.25 2.20 -7.51
CA ALA A 106 10.24 1.42 -8.26
C ALA A 106 11.05 2.28 -9.24
N ASN A 107 10.46 3.38 -9.73
CA ASN A 107 11.14 4.34 -10.57
C ASN A 107 12.06 5.30 -9.78
N GLN A 108 12.03 5.26 -8.44
CA GLN A 108 12.85 6.09 -7.54
C GLN A 108 14.00 5.31 -6.88
N ASP A 109 13.87 3.99 -6.72
CA ASP A 109 14.88 3.08 -6.12
C ASP A 109 16.22 3.01 -6.92
N GLY A 110 16.35 3.74 -8.05
CA GLY A 110 17.56 3.82 -8.90
C GLY A 110 18.49 5.02 -8.62
N GLY A 111 18.17 5.89 -7.65
CA GLY A 111 18.96 7.08 -7.32
C GLY A 111 18.71 8.24 -8.30
N ALA A 112 18.53 9.43 -7.72
CA ALA A 112 18.14 10.70 -8.36
C ALA A 112 16.64 10.87 -8.63
N HIS A 113 16.10 11.89 -7.95
CA HIS A 113 14.87 12.64 -8.21
C HIS A 113 14.23 12.33 -9.58
N VAL A 114 13.12 11.60 -9.58
CA VAL A 114 12.24 11.51 -10.73
C VAL A 114 10.91 12.14 -10.33
N ASP A 115 10.70 13.35 -10.82
CA ASP A 115 9.39 13.99 -10.90
C ASP A 115 8.47 13.06 -11.71
N LEU A 116 7.65 12.29 -11.00
CA LEU A 116 6.55 11.60 -11.65
C LEU A 116 5.58 12.68 -12.16
N PRO A 117 5.12 12.63 -13.42
CA PRO A 117 3.94 13.39 -13.79
C PRO A 117 2.76 12.77 -13.04
N GLY A 118 2.36 13.37 -11.93
CA GLY A 118 1.34 12.75 -11.11
C GLY A 118 0.98 13.56 -9.89
N ARG A 119 0.00 14.44 -10.06
CA ARG A 119 -0.85 14.96 -9.00
C ARG A 119 -1.17 13.90 -7.91
N HIS A 120 -1.22 12.62 -8.28
CA HIS A 120 -1.54 11.46 -7.44
C HIS A 120 -0.50 11.01 -6.40
N ILE A 121 0.82 11.13 -6.65
CA ILE A 121 1.83 10.77 -5.63
C ILE A 121 2.10 11.96 -4.70
N THR A 122 2.11 13.18 -5.24
CA THR A 122 2.05 14.39 -4.40
C THR A 122 0.77 14.43 -3.59
N SER A 123 -0.39 14.05 -4.16
CA SER A 123 -1.62 13.94 -3.38
C SER A 123 -1.59 12.80 -2.38
N LEU A 124 -0.93 11.66 -2.65
CA LEU A 124 -0.65 10.63 -1.62
C LEU A 124 0.14 11.22 -0.44
N PHE A 125 1.12 12.07 -0.74
CA PHE A 125 1.89 12.78 0.28
C PHE A 125 1.02 13.79 1.04
N GLU A 126 0.19 14.57 0.36
CA GLU A 126 -0.71 15.59 0.94
C GLU A 126 -1.90 15.01 1.72
N SER A 127 -2.35 13.81 1.35
CA SER A 127 -3.51 13.12 1.93
C SER A 127 -3.17 12.09 3.00
N SER A 128 -1.90 11.69 3.08
CA SER A 128 -1.41 10.92 4.22
C SER A 128 -1.75 11.74 5.45
N PRO A 129 -2.62 11.25 6.35
CA PRO A 129 -3.08 12.05 7.47
C PRO A 129 -1.86 12.55 8.21
N THR A 130 -1.67 13.86 8.22
CA THR A 130 -0.66 14.48 9.06
C THR A 130 -0.93 13.94 10.45
N PHE A 131 -0.03 13.13 10.99
CA PHE A 131 -0.07 12.78 12.40
C PHE A 131 0.27 14.09 13.12
N VAL A 132 -0.74 14.96 13.25
CA VAL A 132 -0.67 16.14 14.10
C VAL A 132 -0.56 15.55 15.49
N ARG A 133 0.67 15.36 15.98
CA ARG A 133 0.91 15.27 17.42
C ARG A 133 0.10 16.41 18.02
N GLU A 134 -0.66 16.12 19.07
CA GLU A 134 -1.67 16.95 19.75
C GLU A 134 -1.24 18.39 20.14
N ASN A 135 -0.07 18.86 19.72
CA ASN A 135 0.54 20.12 20.09
C ASN A 135 0.71 21.10 18.92
N HIS A 136 -0.24 21.24 17.99
CA HIS A 136 -0.32 22.37 17.03
C HIS A 136 0.99 22.84 16.39
N ALA A 137 1.97 21.95 16.21
CA ALA A 137 3.25 22.27 15.61
C ALA A 137 3.16 21.74 14.18
N GLU A 138 2.97 22.66 13.23
CA GLU A 138 3.24 22.36 11.84
C GLU A 138 4.65 21.75 11.77
N LEU A 139 4.75 20.54 11.22
CA LEU A 139 6.05 19.96 10.92
C LEU A 139 6.72 20.90 9.92
N GLN A 140 7.98 21.27 10.19
CA GLN A 140 8.76 22.00 9.20
C GLN A 140 8.83 21.17 7.91
N GLY A 141 8.95 21.81 6.75
CA GLY A 141 8.80 21.14 5.45
C GLY A 141 9.70 19.91 5.27
N GLU A 142 10.90 19.89 5.85
CA GLU A 142 11.79 18.71 5.81
C GLU A 142 11.29 17.55 6.67
N ASP A 143 10.78 17.81 7.88
CA ASP A 143 10.24 16.79 8.79
C ASP A 143 8.96 16.16 8.23
N GLN A 144 8.13 16.96 7.56
CA GLN A 144 6.92 16.48 6.89
C GLN A 144 7.27 15.50 5.76
N VAL A 145 8.27 15.83 4.94
CA VAL A 145 8.75 14.96 3.84
C VAL A 145 9.38 13.68 4.38
N ALA A 146 10.15 13.76 5.48
CA ALA A 146 10.72 12.58 6.12
C ALA A 146 9.63 11.63 6.63
N HIS A 147 8.63 12.17 7.35
CA HIS A 147 7.50 11.38 7.86
C HIS A 147 6.70 10.71 6.73
N GLN A 148 6.45 11.44 5.65
CA GLN A 148 5.79 10.93 4.45
C GLN A 148 6.55 9.76 3.81
N ARG A 149 7.88 9.84 3.73
CA ARG A 149 8.72 8.73 3.24
C ARG A 149 8.60 7.50 4.13
N ASP A 150 8.59 7.69 5.44
CA ASP A 150 8.43 6.58 6.39
C ASP A 150 7.08 5.87 6.20
N LEU A 151 5.99 6.61 5.98
CA LEU A 151 4.67 6.03 5.70
C LEU A 151 4.66 5.20 4.41
N LEU A 152 5.32 5.67 3.34
CA LEU A 152 5.46 4.89 2.11
C LEU A 152 6.26 3.60 2.34
N HIS A 153 7.32 3.66 3.15
CA HIS A 153 8.06 2.46 3.52
C HIS A 153 7.21 1.48 4.33
N VAL A 154 6.36 1.95 5.24
CA VAL A 154 5.41 1.10 5.98
C VAL A 154 4.41 0.44 5.04
N GLN A 155 3.81 1.20 4.11
CA GLN A 155 2.90 0.65 3.11
C GLN A 155 3.59 -0.40 2.23
N MET A 156 4.82 -0.12 1.79
CA MET A 156 5.61 -1.08 1.01
C MET A 156 5.98 -2.35 1.78
N ARG A 157 6.12 -2.29 3.11
CA ARG A 157 6.29 -3.49 3.93
C ARG A 157 5.03 -4.36 3.90
N THR A 158 3.84 -3.77 4.02
CA THR A 158 2.58 -4.52 3.89
C THR A 158 2.44 -5.13 2.50
N VAL A 159 2.73 -4.38 1.43
CA VAL A 159 2.67 -4.93 0.05
C VAL A 159 3.68 -6.06 -0.15
N ALA A 160 4.90 -5.95 0.39
CA ALA A 160 5.87 -7.03 0.33
C ALA A 160 5.43 -8.26 1.13
N ASN A 161 4.81 -8.06 2.30
CA ASN A 161 4.23 -9.13 3.10
C ASN A 161 3.15 -9.89 2.31
N GLU A 162 2.22 -9.16 1.69
CA GLU A 162 1.20 -9.73 0.80
C GLU A 162 1.80 -10.57 -0.32
N VAL A 163 2.85 -10.09 -0.99
CA VAL A 163 3.57 -10.85 -2.03
C VAL A 163 4.14 -12.14 -1.45
N LEU A 164 4.84 -12.09 -0.32
CA LEU A 164 5.45 -13.26 0.32
C LEU A 164 4.41 -14.33 0.66
N HIS A 165 3.29 -13.94 1.26
CA HIS A 165 2.19 -14.87 1.59
C HIS A 165 1.47 -15.40 0.36
N SER A 166 1.42 -14.62 -0.73
CA SER A 166 0.88 -15.08 -2.02
C SER A 166 1.77 -16.18 -2.61
N LEU A 167 3.09 -15.96 -2.64
CA LEU A 167 4.07 -16.91 -3.17
C LEU A 167 4.10 -18.23 -2.38
N GLY A 168 3.98 -18.17 -1.05
CA GLY A 168 3.92 -19.36 -0.20
C GLY A 168 2.71 -20.27 -0.45
N SER A 169 1.71 -19.79 -1.19
CA SER A 169 0.53 -20.58 -1.57
C SER A 169 0.65 -21.27 -2.94
N VAL A 170 1.76 -21.08 -3.65
CA VAL A 170 2.02 -21.73 -4.93
C VAL A 170 2.55 -23.14 -4.69
N THR A 171 1.70 -24.14 -4.89
CA THR A 171 2.14 -25.54 -4.98
C THR A 171 2.67 -25.78 -6.39
N VAL A 172 3.98 -26.02 -6.53
CA VAL A 172 4.63 -26.42 -7.79
C VAL A 172 4.49 -27.92 -8.00
#